data_AF-A0A2M9N3V6-F1
#
_entry.id   AF-A0A2M9N3V6-F1
#
_cell.length_a   1.000
_cell.length_b   1.000
_cell.length_c   1.000
_cell.angle_alpha   90.00
_cell.angle_beta   90.00
_cell.angle_gamma   90.00
#
_symmetry.space_group_name_H-M   'P 1'
#
loop_
_entity.id
_entity.type
_entity.pdbx_description
1 polymer ?
#
loop_
_entity_poly.entity_id
_entity_poly.type
_entity_poly.pdbx_seq_one_letter_code
_entity_poly.pdbx_strand_id
1 'polypeptide(L)'
;MSESKEARWNPHAAVLGLVVGIYVVIYAGVIIRLIYHYHIVLSFLSVVLVSLPVLLLLLILYLISKTSRSKLHPTHYWSTGIIGVLLLSFSIYALSYNQSQQHFDYNRWVGYPEQRSIMVDDFLEKHDLIGLTQGEVTDRLGANDNAKWANGDDDKAVYDLGSLRRVDYKSEGLFIYFDERGLVNSYEIVPK
;
A
#
# COMPACT_ATOMS: atom_id res chain seq x y z
N MET A 1 -39.50 40.41 -11.91
CA MET A 1 -38.17 40.94 -12.27
C MET A 1 -37.16 40.00 -11.66
N SER A 2 -36.66 39.05 -12.45
CA SER A 2 -35.73 38.01 -12.00
C SER A 2 -34.32 38.62 -12.02
N GLU A 3 -33.73 38.85 -10.85
CA GLU A 3 -32.30 39.15 -10.76
C GLU A 3 -31.53 37.90 -11.25
N SER A 4 -31.12 37.93 -12.51
CA SER A 4 -30.06 37.05 -12.97
C SER A 4 -28.81 37.40 -12.18
N LYS A 5 -28.47 36.57 -11.19
CA LYS A 5 -27.12 36.52 -10.60
C LYS A 5 -26.16 36.16 -11.72
N GLU A 6 -25.72 37.14 -12.50
CA GLU A 6 -24.54 36.99 -13.32
C GLU A 6 -23.41 36.58 -12.38
N ALA A 7 -22.91 35.36 -12.56
CA ALA A 7 -21.79 34.83 -11.82
C ALA A 7 -20.58 35.72 -12.13
N ARG A 8 -20.36 36.73 -11.28
CA ARG A 8 -19.32 37.74 -11.45
C ARG A 8 -17.97 37.01 -11.43
N TRP A 9 -17.40 36.80 -12.61
CA TRP A 9 -16.20 36.00 -12.81
C TRP A 9 -15.05 36.53 -11.95
N ASN A 10 -14.51 35.68 -11.07
CA ASN A 10 -13.38 36.03 -10.21
C ASN A 10 -12.11 35.35 -10.76
N PRO A 11 -11.22 36.09 -11.44
CA PRO A 11 -10.03 35.51 -12.07
C PRO A 11 -9.12 34.80 -11.05
N HIS A 12 -9.05 35.30 -9.81
CA HIS A 12 -8.25 34.66 -8.76
C HIS A 12 -8.79 33.27 -8.39
N ALA A 13 -10.11 33.13 -8.34
CA ALA A 13 -10.75 31.84 -8.07
C ALA A 13 -10.57 30.87 -9.24
N ALA A 14 -10.64 31.36 -10.49
CA ALA A 14 -10.38 30.55 -11.67
C ALA A 14 -8.93 30.03 -11.70
N VAL A 15 -7.95 30.89 -11.42
CA VAL A 15 -6.53 30.49 -11.33
C VAL A 15 -6.31 29.49 -10.20
N LEU A 16 -6.87 29.74 -9.00
CA LEU A 16 -6.77 28.79 -7.89
C LEU A 16 -7.38 27.44 -8.27
N GLY A 17 -8.56 27.43 -8.87
CA GLY A 17 -9.22 26.21 -9.34
C GLY A 17 -8.37 25.42 -10.34
N LEU A 18 -7.74 26.10 -11.30
CA LEU A 18 -6.83 25.47 -12.26
C LEU A 18 -5.61 24.85 -11.56
N VAL A 19 -4.97 25.60 -10.66
CA VAL A 19 -3.80 25.13 -9.90
C VAL A 19 -4.16 23.93 -9.03
N VAL A 20 -5.29 24.00 -8.32
CA VAL A 20 -5.79 22.89 -7.47
C VAL A 20 -6.15 21.69 -8.34
N GLY A 21 -6.77 21.89 -9.51
CA GLY A 21 -7.06 20.82 -10.45
C GLY A 21 -5.80 20.09 -10.93
N ILE A 22 -4.77 20.84 -11.35
CA ILE A 22 -3.46 20.28 -11.73
C ILE A 22 -2.82 19.54 -10.54
N TYR A 23 -2.86 20.15 -9.35
CA TYR A 23 -2.36 19.53 -8.12
C TYR A 23 -3.04 18.19 -7.83
N VAL A 24 -4.38 18.12 -7.90
CA VAL A 24 -5.15 16.89 -7.68
C VAL A 24 -4.77 15.83 -8.70
N VAL A 25 -4.64 16.19 -9.98
CA VAL A 25 -4.24 15.25 -11.04
C VAL A 25 -2.84 14.71 -10.80
N ILE A 26 -1.87 15.56 -10.43
CA ILE A 26 -0.50 15.12 -10.11
C ILE A 26 -0.51 14.25 -8.86
N TYR A 27 -1.20 14.67 -7.79
CA TYR A 27 -1.26 13.92 -6.55
C TYR A 27 -1.87 12.53 -6.76
N ALA A 28 -3.00 12.44 -7.48
CA ALA A 28 -3.62 11.17 -7.80
C ALA A 28 -2.76 10.33 -8.77
N GLY A 29 -2.25 10.94 -9.84
CA GLY A 29 -1.49 10.25 -10.88
C GLY A 29 -0.11 9.76 -10.42
N VAL A 30 0.48 10.43 -9.43
CA VAL A 30 1.78 10.08 -8.85
C VAL A 30 1.60 9.41 -7.48
N ILE A 31 1.22 10.14 -6.44
CA ILE A 31 1.23 9.63 -5.06
C ILE A 31 0.29 8.43 -4.88
N ILE A 32 -0.98 8.57 -5.26
CA ILE A 32 -1.96 7.48 -5.10
C ILE A 32 -1.56 6.28 -5.95
N ARG A 33 -1.13 6.51 -7.19
CA ARG A 33 -0.66 5.43 -8.08
C ARG A 33 0.53 4.67 -7.48
N LEU A 34 1.50 5.38 -6.88
CA LEU A 34 2.65 4.76 -6.22
C LEU A 34 2.23 3.89 -5.04
N ILE A 35 1.27 4.34 -4.22
CA ILE A 35 0.77 3.56 -3.07
C ILE A 35 0.21 2.22 -3.53
N TYR A 36 -0.64 2.21 -4.56
CA TYR A 36 -1.23 0.97 -5.07
C TYR A 36 -0.21 0.11 -5.82
N HIS A 37 0.63 0.71 -6.67
CA HIS A 37 1.56 -0.04 -7.52
C HIS A 37 2.66 -0.73 -6.71
N TYR A 38 3.18 -0.06 -5.67
CA TYR A 38 4.26 -0.59 -4.83
C TYR A 38 3.75 -1.21 -3.53
N HIS A 39 2.44 -1.38 -3.36
CA HIS A 39 1.83 -1.89 -2.13
C HIS A 39 2.39 -1.23 -0.86
N ILE A 40 2.61 0.09 -0.90
CA ILE A 40 3.23 0.83 0.22
C ILE A 40 2.33 0.71 1.44
N VAL A 41 2.89 0.30 2.57
CA VAL A 41 2.17 0.18 3.85
C VAL A 41 2.26 1.43 4.70
N LEU A 42 1.41 1.50 5.71
CA LEU A 42 1.40 2.56 6.70
C LEU A 42 2.70 2.50 7.54
N SER A 43 3.53 3.52 7.39
CA SER A 43 4.77 3.72 8.13
C SER A 43 4.98 5.22 8.34
N PHE A 44 5.89 5.59 9.23
CA PHE A 44 6.23 7.00 9.43
C PHE A 44 6.63 7.69 8.12
N LEU A 45 7.46 7.03 7.31
CA LEU A 45 7.94 7.57 6.03
C LEU A 45 6.80 7.75 5.02
N SER A 46 5.90 6.77 4.88
CA SER A 46 4.77 6.88 3.94
C SER A 46 3.76 7.93 4.39
N VAL A 47 3.50 8.07 5.69
CA VAL A 47 2.67 9.16 6.23
C VAL A 47 3.27 10.52 5.93
N VAL A 48 4.57 10.70 6.12
CA VAL A 48 5.26 11.96 5.76
C VAL A 48 5.15 12.24 4.26
N LEU A 49 5.38 11.23 3.42
CA LEU A 49 5.29 11.34 1.95
C LEU A 49 3.92 11.82 1.48
N VAL A 50 2.83 11.26 2.01
CA VAL A 50 1.46 11.63 1.60
C VAL A 50 0.99 12.96 2.20
N SER A 51 1.49 13.30 3.40
CA SER A 51 1.11 14.52 4.12
C SER A 51 1.83 15.76 3.62
N LEU A 52 3.10 15.64 3.23
CA LEU A 52 3.95 16.79 2.88
C LEU A 52 3.34 17.68 1.77
N PRO A 53 2.82 17.14 0.63
CA PRO A 53 2.21 17.97 -0.40
C PRO A 53 0.94 18.69 0.08
N VAL A 54 0.15 18.03 0.94
CA VAL A 54 -1.08 18.61 1.51
C VAL A 54 -0.75 19.72 2.50
N LEU A 55 0.23 19.50 3.38
CA LEU A 55 0.71 20.52 4.31
C LEU A 55 1.29 21.74 3.57
N LEU A 56 2.01 21.51 2.47
CA LEU A 56 2.52 22.58 1.61
C LEU A 56 1.39 23.37 0.94
N LEU A 57 0.34 22.69 0.44
CA LEU A 57 -0.86 23.34 -0.08
C LEU A 57 -1.54 24.22 0.99
N LEU A 58 -1.72 23.71 2.20
CA LEU A 58 -2.32 24.44 3.31
C LEU A 58 -1.47 25.65 3.73
N LEU A 59 -0.15 25.50 3.76
CA LEU A 59 0.78 26.61 4.02
C LEU A 59 0.66 27.70 2.96
N ILE A 60 0.62 27.33 1.67
CA ILE A 60 0.44 28.30 0.58
C ILE A 60 -0.90 29.02 0.72
N LEU A 61 -2.00 28.31 0.97
CA LEU A 61 -3.30 28.91 1.21
C LEU A 61 -3.29 29.88 2.40
N TYR A 62 -2.62 29.52 3.48
CA TYR A 62 -2.44 30.37 4.64
C TYR A 62 -1.70 31.66 4.28
N LEU A 63 -0.58 31.57 3.54
CA LEU A 63 0.20 32.74 3.11
C LEU A 63 -0.59 33.66 2.16
N ILE A 64 -1.37 33.07 1.25
CA ILE A 64 -2.28 33.82 0.35
C ILE A 64 -3.36 34.53 1.18
N SER A 65 -3.91 33.88 2.22
CA SER A 65 -4.95 34.48 3.06
C SER A 65 -4.45 35.70 3.85
N LYS A 66 -3.16 35.70 4.24
CA LYS A 66 -2.50 36.83 4.91
C LYS A 66 -2.17 37.99 3.97
N THR A 67 -2.15 37.76 2.67
CA THR A 67 -1.82 38.77 1.66
C THR A 67 -3.05 39.60 1.28
N SER A 68 -2.99 40.92 1.51
CA SER A 68 -4.07 41.88 1.19
C SER A 68 -4.41 41.99 -0.31
N ARG A 69 -3.62 41.40 -1.21
CA ARG A 69 -3.84 41.42 -2.67
C ARG A 69 -4.80 40.34 -3.18
N SER A 70 -5.12 39.33 -2.36
CA SER A 70 -6.01 38.25 -2.75
C SER A 70 -7.47 38.69 -2.70
N LYS A 71 -8.20 38.57 -3.82
CA LYS A 71 -9.65 38.80 -3.89
C LYS A 71 -10.46 37.50 -3.73
N LEU A 72 -9.88 36.50 -3.05
CA LEU A 72 -10.55 35.22 -2.82
C LEU A 72 -11.56 35.33 -1.67
N HIS A 73 -12.78 34.85 -1.93
CA HIS A 73 -13.80 34.68 -0.89
C HIS A 73 -13.42 33.54 0.08
N PRO A 74 -13.80 33.61 1.38
CA PRO A 74 -13.54 32.56 2.39
C PRO A 74 -13.89 31.14 1.95
N THR A 75 -14.96 30.99 1.16
CA THR A 75 -15.42 29.70 0.62
C THR A 75 -14.36 28.98 -0.23
N HIS A 76 -13.48 29.71 -0.94
CA HIS A 76 -12.44 29.10 -1.76
C HIS A 76 -11.30 28.50 -0.92
N TYR A 77 -10.96 29.14 0.20
CA TYR A 77 -9.97 28.61 1.13
C TYR A 77 -10.52 27.35 1.81
N TRP A 78 -11.78 27.41 2.25
CA TRP A 78 -12.47 26.27 2.85
C TRP A 78 -12.60 25.08 1.89
N SER A 79 -13.03 25.31 0.65
CA SER A 79 -13.16 24.24 -0.34
C SER A 79 -11.81 23.60 -0.67
N THR A 80 -10.75 24.41 -0.82
CA THR A 80 -9.40 23.88 -1.10
C THR A 80 -8.84 23.10 0.09
N GLY A 81 -9.10 23.56 1.32
CA GLY A 81 -8.75 22.83 2.54
C GLY A 81 -9.44 21.48 2.62
N ILE A 82 -10.74 21.42 2.32
CA ILE A 82 -11.51 20.16 2.25
C ILE A 82 -10.90 19.20 1.22
N ILE A 83 -10.54 19.68 0.03
CA ILE A 83 -9.89 18.85 -1.00
C ILE A 83 -8.58 18.25 -0.46
N GLY A 84 -7.76 19.05 0.21
CA GLY A 84 -6.52 18.56 0.84
C GLY A 84 -6.77 17.47 1.88
N VAL A 85 -7.76 17.67 2.75
CA VAL A 85 -8.15 16.67 3.77
C VAL A 85 -8.67 15.39 3.12
N LEU A 86 -9.49 15.48 2.07
CA LEU A 86 -10.01 14.31 1.36
C LEU A 86 -8.89 13.50 0.70
N LEU A 87 -7.93 14.16 0.05
CA LEU A 87 -6.76 13.49 -0.53
C LEU A 87 -5.92 12.78 0.53
N LEU A 88 -5.72 13.42 1.67
CA LEU A 88 -4.97 12.82 2.77
C LEU A 88 -5.71 11.60 3.35
N SER A 89 -7.00 11.74 3.65
CA SER A 89 -7.83 10.64 4.17
C SER A 89 -7.86 9.46 3.21
N PHE A 90 -7.99 9.70 1.91
CA PHE A 90 -7.95 8.65 0.91
C PHE A 90 -6.57 7.96 0.85
N SER A 91 -5.49 8.71 0.97
CA SER A 91 -4.13 8.16 1.00
C SER A 91 -3.90 7.29 2.24
N ILE A 92 -4.34 7.75 3.42
CA ILE A 92 -4.27 6.97 4.65
C ILE A 92 -5.09 5.68 4.52
N TYR A 93 -6.31 5.77 3.97
CA TYR A 93 -7.13 4.59 3.69
C TYR A 93 -6.40 3.59 2.77
N ALA A 94 -5.79 4.05 1.68
CA ALA A 94 -5.05 3.19 0.75
C ALA A 94 -3.83 2.52 1.43
N LEU A 95 -3.08 3.27 2.24
CA LEU A 95 -1.96 2.73 3.02
C LEU A 95 -2.43 1.68 4.05
N SER A 96 -3.52 1.96 4.77
CA SER A 96 -4.10 1.02 5.74
C SER A 96 -4.65 -0.24 5.06
N TYR A 97 -5.27 -0.09 3.89
CA TYR A 97 -5.74 -1.22 3.11
C TYR A 97 -4.57 -2.12 2.67
N ASN A 98 -3.49 -1.54 2.15
CA ASN A 98 -2.29 -2.31 1.81
C ASN A 98 -1.72 -3.05 3.03
N GLN A 99 -1.64 -2.38 4.18
CA GLN A 99 -1.17 -3.01 5.42
C GLN A 99 -2.05 -4.20 5.83
N SER A 100 -3.38 -4.11 5.70
CA SER A 100 -4.27 -5.24 6.00
C SER A 100 -4.10 -6.39 5.00
N GLN A 101 -3.75 -6.10 3.74
CA GLN A 101 -3.46 -7.14 2.76
C GLN A 101 -2.14 -7.87 3.05
N GLN A 102 -1.17 -7.21 3.69
CA GLN A 102 0.12 -7.83 4.04
C GLN A 102 0.09 -8.62 5.35
N HIS A 103 -0.93 -8.45 6.18
CA HIS A 103 -1.07 -9.26 7.39
C HIS A 103 -1.25 -10.74 7.04
N PHE A 104 -0.55 -11.64 7.74
CA PHE A 104 -0.75 -13.06 7.58
C PHE A 104 -2.13 -13.48 8.06
N ASP A 105 -2.90 -14.09 7.17
CA ASP A 105 -4.17 -14.74 7.46
C ASP A 105 -4.11 -16.18 6.94
N TYR A 106 -4.31 -17.15 7.83
CA TYR A 106 -4.19 -18.57 7.50
C TYR A 106 -5.19 -19.00 6.40
N ASN A 107 -6.44 -18.55 6.49
CA ASN A 107 -7.46 -18.94 5.52
C ASN A 107 -7.15 -18.36 4.14
N ARG A 108 -6.65 -17.11 4.09
CA ARG A 108 -6.22 -16.48 2.85
C ARG A 108 -4.97 -17.13 2.30
N TRP A 109 -4.02 -17.48 3.17
CA TRP A 109 -2.80 -18.19 2.80
C TRP A 109 -3.10 -19.53 2.14
N VAL A 110 -3.97 -20.36 2.74
CA VAL A 110 -4.32 -21.66 2.16
C VAL A 110 -5.24 -21.53 0.95
N GLY A 111 -6.19 -20.59 0.96
CA GLY A 111 -7.20 -20.41 -0.09
C GLY A 111 -6.74 -19.68 -1.35
N TYR A 112 -5.74 -18.80 -1.24
CA TYR A 112 -5.29 -17.91 -2.32
C TYR A 112 -3.76 -17.93 -2.47
N PRO A 113 -3.18 -18.99 -3.07
CA PRO A 113 -1.73 -19.13 -3.21
C PRO A 113 -1.03 -17.93 -3.88
N GLU A 114 -1.70 -17.25 -4.79
CA GLU A 114 -1.17 -16.08 -5.49
C GLU A 114 -0.91 -14.86 -4.57
N GLN A 115 -1.57 -14.81 -3.41
CA GLN A 115 -1.47 -13.73 -2.42
C GLN A 115 -0.47 -14.04 -1.30
N ARG A 116 0.14 -15.22 -1.28
CA ARG A 116 1.06 -15.61 -0.20
C ARG A 116 2.30 -14.73 -0.15
N SER A 117 2.81 -14.28 -1.28
CA SER A 117 3.99 -13.40 -1.40
C SER A 117 3.82 -12.09 -0.64
N ILE A 118 2.61 -11.53 -0.58
CA ILE A 118 2.37 -10.27 0.15
C ILE A 118 2.21 -10.49 1.66
N MET A 119 2.01 -11.73 2.12
CA MET A 119 1.79 -12.09 3.54
C MET A 119 2.99 -12.78 4.20
N VAL A 120 3.88 -13.38 3.41
CA VAL A 120 4.95 -14.26 3.91
C VAL A 120 5.90 -13.53 4.87
N ASP A 121 6.17 -12.26 4.64
CA ASP A 121 7.07 -11.48 5.50
C ASP A 121 6.45 -11.28 6.91
N ASP A 122 5.15 -10.95 6.98
CA ASP A 122 4.43 -10.81 8.27
C ASP A 122 4.38 -12.13 9.04
N PHE A 123 4.28 -13.26 8.32
CA PHE A 123 4.34 -14.58 8.93
C PHE A 123 5.73 -14.85 9.54
N LEU A 124 6.80 -14.69 8.75
CA LEU A 124 8.17 -14.99 9.15
C LEU A 124 8.70 -14.04 10.23
N GLU A 125 8.20 -12.80 10.29
CA GLU A 125 8.53 -11.88 11.38
C GLU A 125 7.96 -12.34 12.74
N LYS A 126 6.80 -13.00 12.73
CA LYS A 126 6.07 -13.39 13.95
C LYS A 126 6.29 -14.84 14.37
N HIS A 127 6.66 -15.71 13.41
CA HIS A 127 6.80 -17.14 13.64
C HIS A 127 8.18 -17.59 13.19
N ASP A 128 8.99 -18.02 14.15
CA ASP A 128 10.21 -18.75 13.83
C ASP A 128 9.85 -20.15 13.31
N LEU A 129 10.40 -20.47 12.15
CA LEU A 129 10.28 -21.78 11.53
C LEU A 129 11.39 -22.74 11.98
N ILE A 130 12.54 -22.22 12.43
CA ILE A 130 13.71 -23.02 12.78
C ILE A 130 13.38 -23.97 13.94
N GLY A 131 13.77 -25.24 13.80
CA GLY A 131 13.57 -26.28 14.80
C GLY A 131 12.18 -26.91 14.81
N LEU A 132 11.25 -26.46 13.97
CA LEU A 132 9.92 -27.09 13.85
C LEU A 132 9.99 -28.41 13.10
N THR A 133 9.12 -29.33 13.46
CA THR A 133 8.84 -30.53 12.67
C THR A 133 8.00 -30.21 11.42
N GLN A 134 8.00 -31.10 10.44
CA GLN A 134 7.13 -30.99 9.27
C GLN A 134 5.63 -30.87 9.63
N GLY A 135 5.19 -31.57 10.68
CA GLY A 135 3.82 -31.47 11.19
C GLY A 135 3.51 -30.06 11.69
N GLU A 136 4.39 -29.48 12.51
CA GLU A 136 4.22 -28.12 13.04
C GLU A 136 4.28 -27.06 11.95
N VAL A 137 5.11 -27.25 10.91
CA VAL A 137 5.10 -26.37 9.72
C VAL A 137 3.75 -26.47 9.00
N THR A 138 3.24 -27.69 8.81
CA THR A 138 1.95 -27.94 8.16
C THR A 138 0.78 -27.35 8.96
N ASP A 139 0.83 -27.41 10.29
CA ASP A 139 -0.19 -26.81 11.15
C ASP A 139 -0.22 -25.28 11.04
N ARG A 140 0.90 -24.64 10.70
CA ARG A 140 1.02 -23.18 10.56
C ARG A 140 0.74 -22.68 9.15
N LEU A 141 1.18 -23.41 8.13
CA LEU A 141 1.17 -22.97 6.73
C LEU A 141 0.24 -23.81 5.83
N GLY A 142 -0.40 -24.84 6.39
CA GLY A 142 -1.15 -25.82 5.61
C GLY A 142 -0.25 -26.73 4.78
N ALA A 143 -0.89 -27.52 3.92
CA ALA A 143 -0.17 -28.45 3.04
C ALA A 143 0.76 -27.69 2.07
N ASN A 144 1.98 -28.22 1.92
CA ASN A 144 2.96 -27.69 0.99
C ASN A 144 2.61 -28.04 -0.48
N ASP A 145 3.23 -27.34 -1.42
CA ASP A 145 3.03 -27.49 -2.86
C ASP A 145 4.00 -28.51 -3.50
N ASN A 146 4.71 -29.34 -2.73
CA ASN A 146 5.80 -30.23 -3.20
C ASN A 146 5.43 -31.06 -4.45
N ALA A 147 4.17 -31.49 -4.58
CA ALA A 147 3.68 -32.24 -5.74
C ALA A 147 3.86 -31.50 -7.07
N LYS A 148 3.94 -30.16 -7.06
CA LYS A 148 4.24 -29.32 -8.24
C LYS A 148 5.74 -29.15 -8.51
N TRP A 149 6.61 -29.44 -7.54
CA TRP A 149 8.05 -29.17 -7.58
C TRP A 149 8.91 -30.44 -7.71
N ALA A 150 8.27 -31.62 -7.72
CA ALA A 150 8.64 -32.88 -8.38
C ALA A 150 10.13 -33.31 -8.42
N ASN A 151 10.94 -32.93 -7.44
CA ASN A 151 12.14 -33.66 -7.03
C ASN A 151 11.83 -34.14 -5.61
N GLY A 152 11.29 -35.37 -5.54
CA GLY A 152 10.64 -35.98 -4.37
C GLY A 152 11.57 -36.30 -3.20
N ASP A 153 12.33 -35.31 -2.76
CA ASP A 153 13.05 -35.38 -1.49
C ASP A 153 12.11 -34.90 -0.38
N ASP A 154 11.84 -35.78 0.58
CA ASP A 154 11.06 -35.50 1.80
C ASP A 154 11.79 -34.53 2.75
N ASP A 155 12.99 -34.07 2.37
CA ASP A 155 13.85 -33.19 3.16
C ASP A 155 13.49 -31.70 3.04
N LYS A 156 12.47 -31.33 2.25
CA LYS A 156 12.04 -29.93 2.10
C LYS A 156 10.54 -29.76 1.90
N ALA A 157 10.01 -28.64 2.37
CA ALA A 157 8.67 -28.16 2.08
C ALA A 157 8.74 -26.91 1.20
N VAL A 158 7.98 -26.91 0.11
CA VAL A 158 7.93 -25.82 -0.87
C VAL A 158 6.54 -25.21 -0.86
N TYR A 159 6.45 -23.89 -0.69
CA TYR A 159 5.20 -23.14 -0.84
C TYR A 159 5.33 -22.19 -2.02
N ASP A 160 4.40 -22.27 -2.97
CA ASP A 160 4.29 -21.26 -4.01
C ASP A 160 3.77 -19.97 -3.40
N LEU A 161 4.50 -18.87 -3.55
CA LEU A 161 4.12 -17.56 -3.01
C LEU A 161 3.34 -16.71 -4.01
N GLY A 162 3.30 -17.11 -5.29
CA GLY A 162 2.77 -16.25 -6.35
C GLY A 162 3.67 -15.05 -6.64
N SER A 163 3.13 -14.08 -7.39
CA SER A 163 3.91 -12.97 -7.97
C SER A 163 3.44 -11.58 -7.59
N LEU A 164 2.41 -11.45 -6.76
CA LEU A 164 1.76 -10.18 -6.47
C LEU A 164 2.66 -9.16 -5.76
N ARG A 165 3.66 -9.61 -4.98
CA ARG A 165 4.61 -8.70 -4.31
C ARG A 165 5.58 -8.02 -5.29
N ARG A 166 5.90 -8.65 -6.43
CA ARG A 166 7.00 -8.20 -7.29
C ARG A 166 6.54 -7.39 -8.49
N VAL A 167 7.29 -6.32 -8.77
CA VAL A 167 7.04 -5.41 -9.90
C VAL A 167 7.20 -6.11 -11.26
N ASP A 168 8.07 -7.12 -11.34
CA ASP A 168 8.28 -7.91 -12.55
C ASP A 168 7.31 -9.10 -12.69
N TYR A 169 6.36 -9.24 -11.77
CA TYR A 169 5.37 -10.33 -11.73
C TYR A 169 5.97 -11.74 -11.83
N LYS A 170 7.24 -11.90 -11.46
CA LYS A 170 7.85 -13.23 -11.31
C LYS A 170 7.37 -13.86 -10.02
N SER A 171 6.98 -15.13 -10.10
CA SER A 171 6.56 -15.86 -8.91
C SER A 171 7.74 -16.13 -7.98
N GLU A 172 7.46 -16.23 -6.70
CA GLU A 172 8.43 -16.60 -5.67
C GLU A 172 8.05 -17.95 -5.05
N GLY A 173 9.01 -18.63 -4.45
CA GLY A 173 8.78 -19.82 -3.64
C GLY A 173 9.43 -19.66 -2.27
N LEU A 174 8.73 -20.09 -1.22
CA LEU A 174 9.32 -20.30 0.10
C LEU A 174 9.78 -21.76 0.17
N PHE A 175 11.07 -21.95 0.34
CA PHE A 175 11.71 -23.26 0.50
C PHE A 175 12.10 -23.41 1.97
N ILE A 176 11.65 -24.49 2.59
CA ILE A 176 11.94 -24.83 3.99
C ILE A 176 12.69 -26.16 3.97
N TYR A 177 13.90 -26.20 4.52
CA TYR A 177 14.78 -27.36 4.53
C TYR A 177 14.82 -28.01 5.91
N PHE A 178 14.65 -29.32 5.95
CA PHE A 178 14.68 -30.14 7.16
C PHE A 178 16.04 -30.83 7.32
N ASP A 179 16.48 -31.04 8.56
CA ASP A 179 17.65 -31.84 8.89
C ASP A 179 17.32 -33.35 8.90
N GLU A 180 18.32 -34.19 9.15
CA GLU A 180 18.15 -35.66 9.24
C GLU A 180 17.18 -36.11 10.34
N ARG A 181 16.83 -35.22 11.29
CA ARG A 181 15.86 -35.48 12.37
C ARG A 181 14.45 -35.00 12.00
N GLY A 182 14.27 -34.44 10.80
CA GLY A 182 12.99 -33.89 10.34
C GLY A 182 12.65 -32.52 10.94
N LEU A 183 13.65 -31.79 11.46
CA LEU A 183 13.48 -30.45 12.02
C LEU A 183 13.95 -29.39 11.03
N VAL A 184 13.26 -28.25 10.94
CA VAL A 184 13.67 -27.15 10.05
C VAL A 184 15.05 -26.63 10.45
N ASN A 185 16.00 -26.73 9.52
CA ASN A 185 17.35 -26.20 9.66
C ASN A 185 17.50 -24.80 9.05
N SER A 186 16.79 -24.54 7.94
CA SER A 186 16.85 -23.24 7.25
C SER A 186 15.63 -23.04 6.35
N TYR A 187 15.39 -21.80 5.94
CA TYR A 187 14.41 -21.46 4.92
C TYR A 187 14.89 -20.27 4.08
N GLU A 188 14.40 -20.17 2.85
CA GLU A 188 14.71 -19.07 1.94
C GLU A 188 13.53 -18.77 1.00
N ILE A 189 13.48 -17.51 0.53
CA ILE A 189 12.54 -17.07 -0.50
C ILE A 189 13.32 -16.85 -1.79
N VAL A 190 12.95 -17.59 -2.84
CA VAL A 190 13.68 -17.58 -4.12
C VAL A 190 12.75 -17.20 -5.27
N PRO A 191 13.18 -16.32 -6.20
CA PRO A 191 12.53 -16.12 -7.49
C PRO A 191 12.40 -17.41 -8.32
N LYS A 192 11.30 -17.55 -9.04
CA LYS A 192 11.14 -18.53 -10.12
C LYS A 192 11.44 -17.91 -11.49
#